data_AF-A0AAU6RL19-F1
#
_entry.id   AF-A0AAU6RL19-F1
#
_cell.length_a   1.000
_cell.length_b   1.000
_cell.length_c   1.000
_cell.angle_alpha   90.00
_cell.angle_beta   90.00
_cell.angle_gamma   90.00
#
_symmetry.space_group_name_H-M   'P 1'
#
loop_
_entity.id
_entity.type
_entity.pdbx_description
1 polymer ?
#
loop_
_entity_poly.entity_id
_entity_poly.type
_entity_poly.pdbx_seq_one_letter_code
_entity_poly.pdbx_strand_id
1 'polypeptide(L)' 'MKKIFKTMTNNASIPLKLKLTKGLFPRTAEVLAEVDLETGEVTFKVSEEDLIRIKKNIED' A
#
# COMPACT_ATOMS: atom_id res chain seq x y z
N MET A 1 8.41 5.76 18.55
CA MET A 1 7.26 6.58 18.09
C MET A 1 6.98 6.22 16.63
N LYS A 2 5.73 5.86 16.28
CA LYS A 2 5.39 5.39 14.92
C LYS A 2 4.68 6.46 14.10
N LYS A 3 5.05 6.61 12.83
CA LYS A 3 4.40 7.54 11.88
C LYS A 3 4.12 6.87 10.54
N ILE A 4 2.97 7.19 9.95
CA ILE A 4 2.56 6.67 8.64
C ILE A 4 2.88 7.70 7.56
N PHE A 5 3.52 7.24 6.49
CA PHE A 5 3.85 8.02 5.30
C PHE A 5 3.21 7.39 4.06
N LYS A 6 2.78 8.24 3.12
CA LYS A 6 2.46 7.78 1.76
C LYS A 6 3.76 7.43 1.05
N THR A 7 3.82 6.23 0.48
CA THR A 7 4.97 5.86 -0.35
C THR A 7 4.78 6.38 -1.76
N MET A 8 5.87 6.84 -2.37
CA MET A 8 5.87 7.52 -3.65
C MET A 8 6.79 6.80 -4.61
N THR A 9 6.42 6.76 -5.89
CA THR A 9 7.32 6.34 -6.95
C THR A 9 8.32 7.46 -7.27
N ASN A 10 9.55 7.09 -7.64
CA ASN A 10 10.70 7.99 -7.73
C ASN A 10 10.56 9.15 -8.73
N ASN A 11 9.54 9.17 -9.60
CA ASN A 11 9.56 10.03 -10.77
C ASN A 11 8.30 10.88 -11.06
N ALA A 12 7.29 10.95 -10.18
CA ALA A 12 6.08 11.71 -10.54
C ALA A 12 5.13 12.12 -9.40
N SER A 13 5.54 12.06 -8.13
CA SER A 13 4.59 12.20 -7.01
C SER A 13 3.38 11.25 -7.12
N ILE A 14 3.56 10.11 -7.81
CA ILE A 14 2.53 9.09 -7.95
C ILE A 14 2.68 8.13 -6.78
N PRO A 15 1.62 7.86 -6.00
CA PRO A 15 1.65 6.89 -4.93
C PRO A 15 2.07 5.51 -5.44
N LEU A 16 2.92 4.81 -4.70
CA LEU A 16 3.21 3.41 -4.99
C LEU A 16 1.95 2.57 -4.70
N LYS A 17 1.57 1.72 -5.64
CA LYS A 17 0.34 0.92 -5.57
C LYS A 17 0.60 -0.54 -5.92
N LEU A 18 -0.07 -1.44 -5.20
CA LEU A 18 -0.16 -2.86 -5.57
C LEU A 18 -1.28 -3.04 -6.58
N LYS A 19 -1.02 -3.79 -7.65
CA LYS A 19 -2.04 -4.19 -8.63
C LYS A 19 -2.76 -5.43 -8.11
N LEU A 20 -4.07 -5.32 -7.89
CA LEU A 20 -4.87 -6.39 -7.28
C LEU A 20 -5.58 -7.26 -8.30
N THR A 21 -5.97 -6.68 -9.44
CA THR A 21 -6.66 -7.40 -10.52
C THR A 21 -5.99 -7.19 -11.88
N LYS A 22 -6.23 -8.11 -12.81
CA LYS A 22 -5.86 -7.97 -14.23
C LYS A 22 -7.03 -7.32 -15.01
N GLY A 23 -6.71 -6.59 -16.08
CA GLY A 23 -7.71 -5.90 -16.91
C GLY A 23 -7.32 -4.48 -17.30
N LEU A 24 -8.17 -3.82 -18.09
CA LEU A 24 -7.95 -2.46 -18.60
C LEU A 24 -8.04 -1.39 -17.50
N PHE A 25 -8.84 -1.66 -16.46
CA PHE A 25 -8.97 -0.82 -15.26
C PHE A 25 -8.68 -1.67 -14.01
N PRO A 26 -7.41 -1.93 -13.70
CA PRO A 26 -7.07 -2.77 -12.57
C PRO A 26 -7.41 -2.06 -11.26
N ARG A 27 -7.95 -2.83 -10.30
CA ARG A 27 -8.05 -2.37 -8.92
C ARG A 27 -6.65 -2.30 -8.32
N THR A 28 -6.40 -1.28 -7.51
CA THR A 28 -5.10 -1.04 -6.90
C THR A 28 -5.24 -0.65 -5.44
N ALA A 29 -4.27 -1.04 -4.60
CA ALA A 29 -4.17 -0.58 -3.21
C ALA A 29 -2.95 0.31 -3.04
N GLU A 30 -3.08 1.42 -2.29
CA GLU A 30 -1.93 2.27 -1.95
C GLU A 30 -1.04 1.60 -0.91
N VAL A 31 0.27 1.63 -1.14
CA VAL A 31 1.26 1.17 -0.17
C VAL A 31 1.61 2.34 0.76
N LEU A 32 1.54 2.09 2.06
CA LEU A 32 1.90 3.02 3.12
C LEU A 32 3.15 2.49 3.83
N ALA A 33 3.98 3.40 4.31
CA ALA A 33 5.12 3.06 5.16
C ALA A 33 4.80 3.46 6.60
N GLU A 34 4.79 2.49 7.51
CA GLU A 34 4.89 2.75 8.94
C GLU A 34 6.37 2.80 9.31
N VAL A 35 6.83 3.95 9.77
CA VAL A 35 8.21 4.17 10.16
C VAL A 35 8.26 4.28 11.68
N ASP A 36 9.07 3.44 12.32
CA ASP A 36 9.49 3.64 13.69
C ASP A 36 10.63 4.66 13.73
N LEU A 37 10.35 5.83 14.30
CA LEU A 37 11.28 6.95 14.32
C LEU A 37 12.41 6.79 15.35
N GLU A 38 12.35 5.78 16.22
CA GLU A 38 13.40 5.50 17.19
C GLU A 38 14.43 4.50 16.65
N THR A 39 13.97 3.45 15.96
CA THR A 39 14.84 2.39 15.44
C THR A 39 15.19 2.56 13.96
N GLY A 40 14.43 3.35 13.22
CA GLY A 40 14.53 3.45 11.76
C GLY A 40 13.90 2.27 11.01
N GLU A 41 13.21 1.36 11.70
CA GLU A 41 12.48 0.26 11.07
C GLU A 41 11.35 0.79 10.19
N VAL A 42 11.21 0.22 8.99
CA VAL A 42 10.15 0.55 8.04
C VAL A 42 9.34 -0.69 7.71
N THR A 43 8.05 -0.65 8.00
CA THR A 43 7.08 -1.68 7.60
C THR A 43 6.17 -1.15 6.50
N PHE A 44 6.15 -1.83 5.36
CA PHE A 44 5.22 -1.52 4.27
C PHE A 44 3.90 -2.25 4.47
N LYS A 45 2.79 -1.51 4.36
CA LYS A 45 1.43 -2.03 4.57
C LYS A 45 0.45 -1.40 3.60
N VAL A 46 -0.70 -2.04 3.41
CA VAL A 46 -1.87 -1.45 2.77
C VAL A 46 -2.90 -1.05 3.83
N SER A 47 -3.91 -0.26 3.47
CA SER A 47 -5.00 0.05 4.39
C SER A 47 -5.78 -1.23 4.77
N GLU A 48 -6.41 -1.25 5.95
CA GLU A 48 -7.25 -2.38 6.37
C GLU A 48 -8.42 -2.59 5.41
N GLU A 49 -8.99 -1.49 4.89
CA GLU A 49 -10.06 -1.53 3.90
C GLU A 49 -9.59 -2.20 2.59
N ASP A 50 -8.40 -1.86 2.11
CA ASP A 50 -7.80 -2.52 0.95
C ASP A 50 -7.45 -3.96 1.23
N LEU A 51 -6.95 -4.30 2.43
CA LEU A 51 -6.68 -5.68 2.83
C LEU A 51 -7.95 -6.54 2.81
N ILE A 52 -9.08 -6.02 3.30
CA ILE A 52 -10.38 -6.69 3.25
C ILE A 52 -10.80 -6.93 1.80
N ARG A 53 -10.63 -5.93 0.93
CA ARG A 53 -10.93 -6.06 -0.51
C ARG A 53 -10.02 -7.10 -1.17
N ILE A 54 -8.73 -7.11 -0.86
CA ILE A 54 -7.78 -8.08 -1.39
C ILE A 54 -8.21 -9.49 -1.02
N LYS A 55 -8.52 -9.74 0.26
CA LYS A 55 -8.97 -11.05 0.74
C LYS A 55 -10.21 -11.53 0.00
N LYS A 56 -11.21 -10.65 -0.18
CA LYS A 56 -12.42 -10.98 -0.94
C LYS A 56 -12.17 -11.35 -2.40
N ASN A 57 -11.23 -10.68 -3.08
CA ASN A 57 -10.94 -10.98 -4.50
C ASN A 57 -9.98 -12.17 -4.70
N ILE A 58 -9.37 -12.72 -3.65
CA ILE A 58 -8.55 -13.95 -3.73
C ILE A 58 -9.43 -15.21 -3.59
N GLU A 59 -10.62 -15.07 -2.99
CA GLU A 59 -11.56 -16.16 -2.72
C GLU A 59 -12.58 -16.39 -3.86
N ASP A 60 -12.57 -15.54 -4.90
CA ASP A 60 -13.32 -15.69 -6.16
C ASP A 60 -12.42 -16.21 -7.30
#